data_AF-A0A2S6N717-F1
#
_entry.id   AF-A0A2S6N717-F1
#
_cell.length_a   1.000
_cell.length_b   1.000
_cell.length_c   1.000
_cell.angle_alpha   90.00
_cell.angle_beta   90.00
_cell.angle_gamma   90.00
#
_symmetry.space_group_name_H-M   'P 1'
#
loop_
_entity.id
_entity.type
_entity.pdbx_description
1 polymer ?
#
loop_
_entity_poly.entity_id
_entity_poly.type
_entity_poly.pdbx_seq_one_letter_code
_entity_poly.pdbx_strand_id
1 'polypeptide(L)' 'MTLSEIAEAVAHPDHAATITRSDGARGDMDFRPTIDRGGRFTPLRDGDYFAATMATLPGGAACVSG' A
#
# COMPACT_ATOMS: atom_id res chain seq x y z
N MET A 1 -19.48 13.08 7.47
CA MET A 1 -18.62 12.14 6.73
C MET A 1 -17.84 11.33 7.75
N THR A 2 -18.24 10.08 7.98
CA THR A 2 -17.42 9.13 8.73
C THR A 2 -16.32 8.64 7.81
N LEU A 3 -15.06 8.68 8.26
CA LEU A 3 -13.94 8.10 7.53
C LEU A 3 -14.06 6.57 7.66
N SER A 4 -14.43 5.87 6.59
CA SER A 4 -14.49 4.40 6.59
C SER A 4 -13.08 3.83 6.71
N GLU A 5 -12.89 2.88 7.62
CA GLU A 5 -11.60 2.22 7.85
C GLU A 5 -11.18 1.36 6.65
N ILE A 6 -9.87 1.16 6.49
CA ILE A 6 -9.34 0.20 5.52
C ILE A 6 -9.59 -1.20 6.07
N ALA A 7 -10.38 -2.00 5.35
CA ALA A 7 -10.64 -3.39 5.67
C ALA A 7 -9.56 -4.32 5.06
N GLU A 8 -9.06 -3.97 3.89
CA GLU A 8 -8.07 -4.76 3.15
C GLU A 8 -7.22 -3.85 2.26
N ALA A 9 -5.94 -4.17 2.13
CA ALA A 9 -5.06 -3.59 1.13
C ALA A 9 -4.28 -4.72 0.42
N VAL A 10 -4.39 -4.77 -0.90
CA VAL A 10 -3.68 -5.75 -1.75
C VAL A 10 -2.69 -4.99 -2.62
N ALA A 11 -1.40 -5.24 -2.42
CA ALA A 11 -0.34 -4.65 -3.23
C ALA A 11 -0.04 -5.50 -4.46
N HIS A 12 0.31 -4.82 -5.55
CA HIS A 12 0.60 -5.43 -6.85
C HIS A 12 2.04 -5.10 -7.28
N PRO A 13 2.68 -5.96 -8.10
CA PRO A 13 4.06 -5.75 -8.54
C PRO A 13 4.31 -4.50 -9.39
N ASP A 14 3.26 -3.83 -9.86
CA ASP A 14 3.31 -2.56 -10.60
C ASP A 14 3.35 -1.32 -9.69
N HIS A 15 3.57 -1.51 -8.39
CA HIS A 15 3.62 -0.48 -7.35
C HIS A 15 2.26 0.20 -7.08
N ALA A 16 1.16 -0.40 -7.53
CA ALA A 16 -0.17 -0.03 -7.11
C ALA A 16 -0.64 -0.91 -5.92
N ALA A 17 -1.54 -0.37 -5.10
CA ALA A 17 -2.31 -1.19 -4.17
C ALA A 17 -3.81 -0.90 -4.29
N THR A 18 -4.61 -1.96 -4.32
CA THR A 18 -6.06 -1.87 -4.24
C THR A 18 -6.47 -1.87 -2.78
N ILE A 19 -7.20 -0.83 -2.37
CA ILE A 19 -7.69 -0.64 -1.01
C ILE A 19 -9.19 -0.90 -0.98
N THR A 20 -9.63 -1.84 -0.15
CA THR A 20 -11.04 -2.06 0.17
C THR A 20 -11.34 -1.46 1.54
N ARG A 21 -12.38 -0.63 1.60
CA ARG A 21 -12.87 -0.01 2.85
C ARG A 21 -13.97 -0.85 3.48
N SER A 22 -14.22 -0.61 4.77
CA SER A 22 -15.26 -1.32 5.54
C SER A 22 -16.69 -1.12 5.03
N ASP A 23 -16.94 -0.06 4.25
CA ASP A 23 -18.20 0.19 3.54
C ASP A 23 -18.28 -0.49 2.16
N GLY A 24 -17.26 -1.26 1.78
CA GLY A 24 -17.17 -1.95 0.50
C GLY A 24 -16.62 -1.09 -0.64
N ALA A 25 -16.34 0.19 -0.42
CA ALA A 25 -15.72 1.04 -1.44
C ALA A 25 -14.30 0.55 -1.76
N ARG A 26 -13.96 0.51 -3.05
CA ARG A 26 -12.64 0.13 -3.55
C ARG A 26 -11.97 1.30 -4.26
N GLY A 27 -10.67 1.41 -4.12
CA GLY A 27 -9.86 2.37 -4.87
C GLY A 27 -8.41 1.92 -4.99
N ASP A 28 -7.79 2.28 -6.12
CA ASP A 28 -6.38 2.01 -6.36
C ASP A 28 -5.51 3.20 -5.93
N MET A 29 -4.36 2.88 -5.34
CA MET A 29 -3.39 3.85 -4.88
C MET A 29 -2.04 3.56 -5.53
N ASP A 30 -1.49 4.57 -6.22
CA ASP A 30 -0.18 4.49 -6.86
C ASP A 30 0.93 4.93 -5.90
N PHE A 31 1.86 4.03 -5.60
CA PHE A 31 2.99 4.28 -4.70
C PHE A 31 4.26 4.73 -5.42
N ARG A 32 4.31 4.72 -6.76
CA ARG A 32 5.50 5.13 -7.53
C ARG A 32 6.02 6.51 -7.14
N PRO A 33 5.19 7.56 -6.96
CA PRO A 33 5.70 8.89 -6.57
C PRO A 33 6.43 8.91 -5.21
N THR A 34 6.07 7.99 -4.31
CA THR A 34 6.71 7.86 -2.99
C THR A 34 7.99 7.03 -3.08
N ILE A 35 7.95 5.93 -3.83
CA ILE A 35 9.09 5.05 -4.05
C ILE A 35 10.20 5.75 -4.86
N ASP A 36 9.82 6.56 -5.83
CA ASP A 36 10.74 7.31 -6.70
C ASP A 36 11.59 8.33 -5.95
N ARG A 37 11.10 8.82 -4.80
CA ARG A 37 11.87 9.68 -3.89
C ARG A 37 13.14 8.98 -3.35
N GLY A 38 13.18 7.64 -3.38
CA GLY A 38 14.35 6.85 -2.99
C GLY A 38 14.64 6.89 -1.49
N GLY A 39 15.91 6.72 -1.11
CA GLY A 39 16.33 6.65 0.28
C GLY A 39 15.82 5.37 0.94
N ARG A 40 15.04 5.50 2.03
CA ARG A 40 14.50 4.35 2.77
C ARG A 40 13.53 3.47 1.95
N PHE A 41 12.96 4.01 0.87
CA PHE A 41 12.02 3.30 0.01
C PHE A 41 12.68 2.62 -1.19
N THR A 42 14.00 2.76 -1.36
CA THR A 42 14.74 2.18 -2.49
C THR A 42 14.48 0.67 -2.67
N PRO A 43 14.39 -0.16 -1.62
CA PRO A 43 14.07 -1.58 -1.78
C PRO A 43 12.71 -1.84 -2.42
N LEU A 44 11.72 -0.95 -2.22
CA LEU A 44 10.37 -1.07 -2.80
C LEU A 44 10.33 -0.82 -4.31
N ARG A 45 11.44 -0.45 -4.95
CA ARG A 45 11.52 -0.39 -6.41
C ARG A 45 11.40 -1.77 -7.06
N ASP A 46 11.78 -2.82 -6.33
CA ASP A 46 11.48 -4.18 -6.74
C ASP A 46 9.99 -4.45 -6.49
N GLY A 47 9.26 -4.76 -7.57
CA GLY A 47 7.81 -4.94 -7.54
C GLY A 47 7.36 -6.14 -6.71
N ASP A 48 8.10 -7.25 -6.78
CA ASP A 48 7.79 -8.46 -6.02
C ASP A 48 8.06 -8.23 -4.52
N TYR A 49 9.13 -7.51 -4.20
CA TYR A 49 9.43 -7.08 -2.85
C TYR A 49 8.37 -6.11 -2.29
N PHE A 50 7.89 -5.17 -3.10
CA PHE A 50 6.79 -4.27 -2.74
C PHE A 50 5.51 -5.05 -2.42
N ALA A 51 5.11 -5.97 -3.30
CA ALA A 51 3.91 -6.79 -3.11
C ALA A 51 4.00 -7.67 -1.87
N ALA A 52 5.19 -8.23 -1.58
CA ALA A 52 5.41 -9.10 -0.42
C ALA A 52 5.50 -8.35 0.92
N THR A 53 5.94 -7.09 0.93
CA THR A 53 6.22 -6.31 2.16
C THR A 53 5.05 -5.43 2.60
N MET A 54 4.12 -5.12 1.69
CA MET A 54 2.95 -4.32 2.03
C MET A 54 2.01 -5.09 2.95
N ALA A 55 1.86 -4.59 4.17
CA ALA A 55 0.91 -5.10 5.15
C ALA A 55 -0.19 -4.06 5.43
N THR A 56 -1.41 -4.54 5.63
CA THR A 56 -2.50 -3.70 6.14
C THR A 56 -2.26 -3.52 7.64
N LEU A 57 -1.98 -2.30 8.11
CA LEU A 57 -1.97 -2.01 9.54
C LEU A 57 -3.34 -1.46 9.97
N PRO A 58 -3.78 -1.72 11.22
CA PRO A 58 -4.96 -1.07 11.78
C PRO A 58 -4.77 0.46 11.70
N GLY A 59 -5.62 1.14 10.92
CA GLY A 59 -5.57 2.59 10.70
C GLY A 59 -4.84 3.07 9.43
N GLY A 60 -4.28 2.18 8.61
CA GLY A 60 -3.62 2.55 7.34
C GLY A 60 -2.73 1.46 6.73
N ALA A 61 -2.39 1.57 5.44
CA ALA A 61 -1.35 0.71 4.86
C ALA A 61 0.04 1.21 5.29
N ALA A 62 0.92 0.32 5.76
CA ALA A 62 2.31 0.68 6.03
C ALA A 62 3.27 -0.45 5.66
N CYS A 63 4.48 -0.06 5.26
CA CYS A 63 5.58 -0.99 5.08
C CYS A 63 6.11 -1.40 6.46
N VAL A 64 6.10 -2.70 6.76
CA VAL A 64 6.82 -3.25 7.90
C VAL A 64 8.30 -3.37 7.53
N SER A 65 9.10 -2.42 7.98
CA SER A 65 10.56 -2.58 8.03
C SER A 65 10.89 -3.53 9.18
N GLY A 66 11.55 -4.65 8.85
CA GLY A 66 12.01 -5.66 9.82
C GLY A 66 13.03 -5.14 10.82
#